data_AF-A0A7S6S445-F1
#
_entry.id   AF-A0A7S6S445-F1
#
_cell.length_a   1.000
_cell.length_b   1.000
_cell.length_c   1.000
_cell.angle_alpha   90.00
_cell.angle_beta   90.00
_cell.angle_gamma   90.00
#
_symmetry.space_group_name_H-M   'P 1'
#
loop_
_entity.id
_entity.type
_entity.pdbx_description
1 polymer ?
#
loop_
_entity_poly.entity_id
_entity_poly.type
_entity_poly.pdbx_seq_one_letter_code
_entity_poly.pdbx_strand_id
1 'polypeptide(L)'
;MGKALAWEIDALLVHNVELQIADRAFELALGRPEPIGDTRQDQIGMLNKAYKEYGLSAGMHQTRELVRDIEAAAVEQAKRHKGQSR
;
A
#
# COMPACT_ATOMS: atom_id res chain seq x y z
N MET A 1 -21.41 -21.77 5.78
CA MET A 1 -21.15 -20.32 5.65
C MET A 1 -19.74 -20.01 6.19
N GLY A 2 -18.65 -20.34 5.46
CA GLY A 2 -17.31 -20.33 6.07
C GLY A 2 -16.17 -19.82 5.20
N LYS A 3 -16.15 -20.13 3.89
CA LYS A 3 -15.06 -19.67 2.99
C LYS A 3 -15.31 -18.28 2.41
N ALA A 4 -16.58 -17.97 2.15
CA ALA A 4 -16.99 -16.69 1.57
C ALA A 4 -16.94 -15.50 2.55
N LEU A 5 -16.64 -15.70 3.83
CA LEU A 5 -16.40 -14.58 4.76
C LEU A 5 -14.90 -14.36 5.00
N ALA A 6 -14.09 -15.43 4.92
CA ALA A 6 -12.65 -15.36 5.11
C ALA A 6 -11.96 -14.55 3.99
N TRP A 7 -12.28 -14.81 2.71
CA TRP A 7 -11.71 -14.07 1.58
C TRP A 7 -12.05 -12.57 1.60
N GLU A 8 -13.24 -12.19 2.07
CA GLU A 8 -13.65 -10.78 2.20
C GLU A 8 -12.84 -10.07 3.29
N ILE A 9 -12.64 -10.73 4.43
CA ILE A 9 -11.79 -10.21 5.52
C ILE A 9 -10.34 -10.06 5.04
N ASP A 10 -9.81 -11.06 4.35
CA ASP A 10 -8.44 -11.03 3.82
C ASP A 10 -8.27 -9.92 2.77
N ALA A 11 -9.25 -9.70 1.89
CA ALA A 11 -9.23 -8.61 0.92
C ALA A 11 -9.23 -7.22 1.58
N LEU A 12 -10.04 -7.05 2.64
CA LEU A 12 -10.06 -5.81 3.42
C LEU A 12 -8.72 -5.55 4.12
N LEU A 13 -8.08 -6.58 4.66
CA LEU A 13 -6.76 -6.45 5.29
C LEU A 13 -5.70 -6.04 4.27
N VAL A 14 -5.69 -6.64 3.08
CA VAL A 14 -4.77 -6.26 1.99
C VAL A 14 -4.96 -4.81 1.60
N HIS A 15 -6.22 -4.40 1.41
CA HIS A 15 -6.53 -3.03 1.04
C HIS A 15 -6.09 -2.02 2.12
N ASN A 16 -6.25 -2.35 3.40
CA ASN A 16 -5.77 -1.49 4.49
C ASN A 16 -4.24 -1.32 4.46
N VAL A 17 -3.49 -2.39 4.13
CA VAL A 17 -2.02 -2.30 4.01
C VAL A 17 -1.63 -1.43 2.80
N GLU A 18 -2.32 -1.56 1.67
CA GLU A 18 -2.13 -0.69 0.50
C GLU A 18 -2.36 0.79 0.85
N LEU A 19 -3.44 1.09 1.60
CA LEU A 19 -3.75 2.45 2.06
C LEU A 19 -2.67 2.99 2.99
N GLN A 20 -2.18 2.21 3.95
CA GLN A 20 -1.11 2.65 4.84
C GLN A 20 0.19 2.98 4.08
N ILE A 21 0.52 2.21 3.05
CA ILE A 21 1.67 2.50 2.18
C ILE A 21 1.44 3.81 1.44
N ALA A 22 0.26 3.99 0.86
CA ALA A 22 -0.10 5.21 0.12
C ALA A 22 -0.08 6.45 1.04
N ASP A 23 -0.69 6.37 2.22
CA ASP A 23 -0.74 7.44 3.20
C ASP A 23 0.67 7.83 3.67
N ARG A 24 1.53 6.85 4.00
CA ARG A 24 2.93 7.15 4.32
C ARG A 24 3.61 7.90 3.18
N ALA A 25 3.50 7.42 1.95
CA ALA A 25 4.15 8.03 0.80
C ALA A 25 3.62 9.46 0.55
N PHE A 26 2.32 9.67 0.73
CA PHE A 26 1.66 10.97 0.61
C PHE A 26 2.17 11.96 1.69
N GLU A 27 2.15 11.57 2.96
CA GLU A 27 2.58 12.42 4.08
C GLU A 27 4.06 12.78 3.99
N LEU A 28 4.93 11.81 3.64
CA LEU A 28 6.35 12.05 3.40
C LEU A 28 6.56 13.02 2.23
N ALA A 29 5.78 12.91 1.14
CA ALA A 29 5.85 13.83 0.02
C ALA A 29 5.40 15.26 0.37
N LEU A 30 4.52 15.41 1.37
CA LEU A 30 4.17 16.70 1.95
C LEU A 30 5.24 17.25 2.91
N GLY A 31 6.28 16.47 3.23
CA GLY A 31 7.33 16.85 4.18
C GLY A 31 6.90 16.69 5.64
N ARG A 32 5.86 15.92 5.91
CA ARG A 32 5.40 15.58 7.26
C ARG A 32 6.18 14.38 7.80
N PRO A 33 6.23 14.20 9.13
CA PRO A 33 6.93 13.07 9.72
C PRO A 33 6.34 11.74 9.25
N GLU A 34 7.18 10.71 9.22
CA GLU A 34 6.73 9.36 8.90
C GLU A 34 5.66 8.90 9.90
N PRO A 35 4.52 8.35 9.45
CA PRO A 35 3.49 7.82 10.34
C PRO A 35 4.04 6.68 11.20
N ILE A 36 3.61 6.62 12.46
CA ILE A 36 3.95 5.52 13.37
C ILE A 36 3.19 4.26 12.92
N GLY A 37 3.89 3.14 12.77
CA GLY A 37 3.27 1.87 12.40
C GLY A 37 4.27 0.85 11.88
N ASP A 38 3.75 -0.12 11.11
CA ASP A 38 4.54 -1.17 10.48
C ASP A 38 5.56 -0.58 9.49
N THR A 39 6.73 -1.21 9.41
CA THR A 39 7.76 -0.74 8.48
C THR A 39 7.35 -1.04 7.04
N ARG A 40 7.93 -0.31 6.08
CA ARG A 40 7.76 -0.59 4.65
C ARG A 40 8.07 -2.05 4.30
N GLN A 41 9.07 -2.63 4.94
CA GLN A 41 9.49 -3.99 4.67
C GLN A 41 8.45 -5.01 5.17
N ASP A 42 7.86 -4.76 6.34
CA ASP A 42 6.81 -5.62 6.90
C ASP A 42 5.57 -5.61 6.01
N GLN A 43 5.13 -4.41 5.60
CA GLN A 43 3.99 -4.22 4.71
C GLN A 43 4.19 -4.90 3.35
N ILE A 44 5.39 -4.80 2.77
CA ILE A 44 5.74 -5.53 1.53
C ILE A 44 5.68 -7.04 1.74
N GLY A 45 6.11 -7.53 2.90
CA GLY A 45 6.01 -8.95 3.27
C GLY A 45 4.56 -9.43 3.31
N MET A 46 3.68 -8.65 3.94
CA MET A 46 2.24 -8.92 4.02
C MET A 46 1.59 -8.94 2.64
N LEU A 47 1.83 -7.90 1.82
CA LEU A 47 1.29 -7.83 0.46
C LEU A 47 1.82 -8.93 -0.43
N ASN A 48 3.10 -9.30 -0.31
CA ASN A 48 3.66 -10.38 -1.13
C ASN A 48 2.97 -11.72 -0.87
N LYS A 49 2.62 -12.01 0.39
CA LYS A 49 1.88 -13.22 0.71
C LYS A 49 0.50 -13.18 0.07
N ALA A 50 -0.25 -12.10 0.27
CA ALA A 50 -1.62 -12.00 -0.21
C ALA A 50 -1.73 -11.90 -1.74
N TYR A 51 -0.89 -11.09 -2.39
CA TYR A 51 -0.86 -10.96 -3.85
C TYR A 51 -0.53 -12.28 -4.53
N LYS A 52 0.30 -13.14 -3.92
CA LYS A 52 0.54 -14.49 -4.44
C LYS A 52 -0.70 -15.37 -4.32
N GLU A 53 -1.40 -15.31 -3.19
CA GLU A 53 -2.64 -16.06 -2.98
C GLU A 53 -3.75 -15.63 -3.94
N TYR A 54 -3.81 -14.34 -4.30
CA TYR A 54 -4.74 -13.80 -5.29
C TYR A 54 -4.27 -13.88 -6.75
N GLY A 55 -3.06 -14.37 -7.00
CA GLY A 55 -2.49 -14.45 -8.36
C GLY A 55 -2.12 -13.10 -8.98
N LEU A 56 -2.00 -12.04 -8.18
CA LEU A 56 -1.60 -10.70 -8.62
C LEU A 56 -0.07 -10.56 -8.77
N SER A 57 0.71 -11.39 -8.06
CA SER A 57 2.17 -11.34 -8.07
C SER A 57 2.77 -12.75 -8.11
N ALA A 58 3.83 -12.93 -8.89
CA ALA A 58 4.64 -14.14 -8.92
C ALA A 58 5.67 -14.19 -7.77
N GLY A 59 5.94 -13.06 -7.09
CA GLY A 59 6.87 -13.02 -5.97
C GLY A 59 7.37 -11.63 -5.61
N MET A 60 8.37 -11.60 -4.72
CA MET A 60 8.81 -10.40 -4.01
C MET A 60 9.24 -9.25 -4.93
N HIS A 61 9.84 -9.56 -6.07
CA HIS A 61 10.26 -8.54 -7.03
C HIS A 61 9.05 -7.79 -7.62
N GLN A 62 8.09 -8.52 -8.17
CA GLN A 62 6.87 -7.95 -8.74
C GLN A 62 6.02 -7.24 -7.66
N THR A 63 5.95 -7.80 -6.44
CA THR A 63 5.28 -7.12 -5.33
C THR A 63 5.92 -5.77 -5.02
N ARG A 64 7.25 -5.67 -5.05
CA ARG A 64 7.95 -4.39 -4.83
C ARG A 64 7.69 -3.39 -5.95
N GLU A 65 7.50 -3.84 -7.19
CA GLU A 65 7.11 -2.98 -8.31
C GLU A 65 5.70 -2.42 -8.12
N LEU A 66 4.73 -3.29 -7.81
CA LEU A 66 3.35 -2.86 -7.50
C LEU A 66 3.29 -1.86 -6.34
N VAL A 67 4.08 -2.10 -5.28
CA VAL A 67 4.18 -1.18 -4.14
C VAL A 67 4.79 0.16 -4.57
N ARG A 68 5.81 0.17 -5.43
CA ARG A 68 6.37 1.42 -5.96
C ARG A 68 5.34 2.20 -6.78
N ASP A 69 4.48 1.51 -7.52
CA ASP A 69 3.43 2.16 -8.31
C ASP A 69 2.38 2.84 -7.40
N ILE A 70 1.98 2.17 -6.31
CA ILE A 70 1.10 2.75 -5.28
C ILE A 70 1.75 4.00 -4.67
N GLU A 71 3.02 3.90 -4.25
CA GLU A 71 3.77 5.01 -3.67
C GLU A 71 3.90 6.17 -4.65
N ALA A 72 4.23 5.90 -5.92
CA ALA A 72 4.35 6.91 -6.96
C ALA A 72 3.03 7.64 -7.21
N ALA A 73 1.90 6.93 -7.26
CA ALA A 73 0.59 7.53 -7.39
C ALA A 73 0.26 8.46 -6.21
N ALA A 74 0.54 8.04 -4.98
CA ALA A 74 0.34 8.85 -3.78
C ALA A 74 1.22 10.10 -3.76
N VAL A 75 2.49 9.98 -4.16
CA VAL A 75 3.43 11.11 -4.29
C VAL A 75 2.94 12.11 -5.34
N GLU A 76 2.45 11.65 -6.50
CA GLU A 76 1.88 12.54 -7.53
C GLU A 76 0.62 13.26 -7.02
N GLN A 77 -0.21 12.59 -6.25
CA GLN A 77 -1.37 13.21 -5.60
C GLN A 77 -0.95 14.29 -4.59
N ALA A 78 0.06 14.02 -3.75
CA ALA A 78 0.60 14.99 -2.79
C ALA A 78 1.16 16.24 -3.48
N LYS A 79 1.89 16.08 -4.59
CA LYS A 79 2.42 17.20 -5.39
C LYS A 79 1.30 18.10 -5.91
N ARG A 80 0.22 17.51 -6.43
CA ARG A 80 -0.96 18.25 -6.91
C ARG A 80 -1.66 18.99 -5.77
N HIS A 81 -1.82 18.34 -4.61
CA HIS A 81 -2.40 18.97 -3.41
C HIS A 81 -1.61 20.22 -2.99
N LYS A 82 -0.28 20.12 -2.91
CA LYS A 82 0.60 21.25 -2.58
C LYS A 82 0.54 22.38 -3.61
N GLY A 83 0.39 22.05 -4.90
CA GLY A 83 0.28 23.04 -5.99
C GLY A 83 -1.04 23.81 -6.00
N GLN A 84 -2.10 23.27 -5.38
CA GLN A 84 -3.43 23.89 -5.28
C GLN A 84 -3.56 24.85 -4.08
N SER A 85 -2.69 24.78 -3.07
CA SER A 85 -2.71 25.70 -1.92
C SER A 85 -2.13 27.09 -2.21
N ARG A 86 -2.31 27.62 -3.42
CA ARG A 86 -1.88 28.97 -3.83
C ARG A 86 -3.06 29.93 -3.90
#